data_AF-A0A1C4Z5L3-F1
#
_entry.id   AF-A0A1C4Z5L3-F1
#
_cell.length_a   1.000
_cell.length_b   1.000
_cell.length_c   1.000
_cell.angle_alpha   90.00
_cell.angle_beta   90.00
_cell.angle_gamma   90.00
#
_symmetry.space_group_name_H-M   'P 1'
#
loop_
_entity.id
_entity.type
_entity.pdbx_description
1 polymer ?
#
loop_
_entity_poly.entity_id
_entity_poly.type
_entity_poly.pdbx_seq_one_letter_code
_entity_poly.pdbx_strand_id
1 'polypeptide(L)'
;MLIRRITAMTLGVTLAAGLGLSAGVGATVAGAPQAAHAASSVGGQISRDEIMSRAQYWYDNRGSIPYSQSGWYRDQGGKDYRTDCSGYVSMAWHLSASAWTGNLGKVATQISKTSLLPGDALNSPAEHVILFKRWINQSTGTFEYYSFGSTPVKIATDTLTGGSDGLIDSHPASNYVALRYRNVIGSGETPVRDPWIADVTGDGFHDLVATKSDGSMWLFSNNYTRDGATPYGDVRQIGTGWGNYERVINADANGDGFTDLIGIKADGTMWLFSNN
;
A
#
# COMPACT_ATOMS: atom_id res chain seq x y z
N MET A 1 -15.71 -21.83 13.63
CA MET A 1 -14.26 -21.84 13.89
C MET A 1 -13.73 -23.26 13.88
N LEU A 2 -13.15 -23.69 12.76
CA LEU A 2 -12.59 -25.03 12.59
C LEU A 2 -11.08 -24.95 12.88
N ILE A 3 -10.60 -25.62 13.92
CA ILE A 3 -9.18 -25.58 14.32
C ILE A 3 -8.41 -26.63 13.50
N ARG A 4 -7.45 -26.20 12.68
CA ARG A 4 -6.53 -27.11 11.96
C ARG A 4 -5.10 -26.90 12.43
N ARG A 5 -4.47 -27.98 12.93
CA ARG A 5 -3.04 -27.98 13.26
C ARG A 5 -2.22 -28.01 11.97
N ILE A 6 -1.41 -26.98 11.74
CA ILE A 6 -0.36 -27.04 10.73
C ILE A 6 0.85 -27.69 11.38
N THR A 7 1.19 -28.90 10.93
CA THR A 7 2.39 -29.61 11.40
C THR A 7 3.57 -29.16 10.53
N ALA A 8 4.69 -28.81 11.16
CA ALA A 8 5.87 -28.24 10.52
C ALA A 8 6.36 -29.08 9.32
N MET A 9 6.41 -28.47 8.13
CA MET A 9 7.22 -28.99 7.02
C MET A 9 8.68 -28.69 7.32
N THR A 10 9.48 -29.74 7.53
CA THR A 10 10.92 -29.67 7.73
C THR A 10 11.59 -29.43 6.37
N LEU A 11 12.17 -28.25 6.15
CA LEU A 11 13.09 -28.03 5.04
C LEU A 11 14.51 -28.38 5.53
N GLY A 12 15.00 -29.56 5.15
CA GLY A 12 16.30 -30.07 5.57
C GLY A 12 17.45 -29.29 4.91
N VAL A 13 18.28 -28.66 5.73
CA VAL A 13 19.68 -28.34 5.38
C VAL A 13 20.56 -29.15 6.33
N THR A 14 21.25 -30.14 5.79
CA THR A 14 22.26 -30.92 6.51
C THR A 14 23.55 -30.12 6.62
N LEU A 15 24.00 -29.84 7.85
CA LEU A 15 25.42 -29.70 8.18
C LEU A 15 25.69 -30.27 9.58
N ALA A 16 26.73 -31.08 9.68
CA ALA A 16 27.01 -31.95 10.82
C ALA A 16 27.79 -31.28 11.96
N ALA A 17 27.48 -31.73 13.18
CA ALA A 17 28.31 -31.94 14.38
C ALA A 17 28.99 -30.76 15.11
N GLY A 18 28.71 -30.65 16.43
CA GLY A 18 29.62 -30.05 17.43
C GLY A 18 28.94 -29.40 18.63
N LEU A 19 28.93 -30.07 19.78
CA LEU A 19 28.41 -29.62 21.10
C LEU A 19 29.28 -28.53 21.75
N GLY A 20 28.67 -27.53 22.42
CA GLY A 20 29.33 -26.67 23.40
C GLY A 20 28.63 -25.33 23.67
N LEU A 21 28.05 -25.16 24.87
CA LEU A 21 27.26 -24.00 25.31
C LEU A 21 28.10 -22.73 25.60
N SER A 22 27.39 -21.60 25.52
CA SER A 22 27.56 -20.31 26.23
C SER A 22 28.52 -19.25 25.68
N ALA A 23 27.97 -18.32 24.90
CA ALA A 23 28.02 -16.86 25.13
C ALA A 23 27.05 -16.17 24.15
N GLY A 24 26.15 -15.33 24.67
CA GLY A 24 25.15 -14.64 23.88
C GLY A 24 25.78 -13.70 22.86
N VAL A 25 25.42 -13.89 21.60
CA VAL A 25 25.42 -12.84 20.58
C VAL A 25 23.99 -12.75 20.10
N GLY A 26 23.35 -11.61 20.31
CA GLY A 26 21.98 -11.35 19.89
C GLY A 26 21.83 -11.62 18.40
N ALA A 27 21.11 -12.69 18.05
CA ALA A 27 20.66 -12.91 16.69
C ALA A 27 19.29 -12.24 16.54
N THR A 28 19.31 -11.00 16.08
CA THR A 28 18.17 -10.36 15.43
C THR A 28 17.77 -11.22 14.23
N VAL A 29 16.59 -11.82 14.28
CA VAL A 29 15.94 -12.42 13.10
C VAL A 29 14.63 -11.65 12.96
N ALA A 30 14.66 -10.42 12.41
CA ALA A 30 14.59 -10.15 10.98
C ALA A 30 13.49 -10.99 10.34
N GLY A 31 12.29 -10.39 10.20
CA GLY A 31 11.16 -11.02 9.55
C GLY A 31 11.56 -11.57 8.18
N ALA A 32 11.11 -12.78 7.87
CA ALA A 32 11.21 -13.31 6.52
C ALA A 32 10.54 -12.29 5.57
N PRO A 33 11.23 -11.85 4.51
CA PRO A 33 10.68 -10.86 3.61
C PRO A 33 9.44 -11.48 2.96
N GLN A 34 8.33 -10.75 3.02
CA GLN A 34 7.28 -10.85 2.03
C GLN A 34 7.96 -10.98 0.66
N ALA A 35 7.46 -11.82 -0.24
CA ALA A 35 7.84 -11.68 -1.64
C ALA A 35 7.33 -10.30 -2.08
N ALA A 36 8.17 -9.27 -1.88
CA ALA A 36 8.07 -8.02 -2.57
C ALA A 36 7.91 -8.40 -4.04
N HIS A 37 6.93 -7.82 -4.72
CA HIS A 37 6.96 -7.83 -6.18
C HIS A 37 8.41 -7.51 -6.59
N ALA A 38 9.04 -8.43 -7.32
CA ALA A 38 10.43 -8.23 -7.74
C ALA A 38 10.49 -6.85 -8.41
N ALA A 39 11.41 -6.00 -7.93
CA ALA A 39 11.52 -4.64 -8.40
C ALA A 39 11.53 -4.63 -9.92
N SER A 40 10.66 -3.82 -10.53
CA SER A 40 10.59 -3.70 -11.96
C SER A 40 11.95 -3.30 -12.54
N SER A 41 12.24 -3.74 -13.75
CA SER A 41 13.34 -3.17 -14.52
C SER A 41 12.93 -1.80 -15.08
N VAL A 42 13.89 -0.91 -15.28
CA VAL A 42 13.66 0.40 -15.94
C VAL A 42 12.90 0.21 -17.28
N GLY A 43 11.74 0.84 -17.40
CA GLY A 43 10.85 0.75 -18.57
C GLY A 43 10.09 -0.57 -18.74
N GLY A 44 10.31 -1.53 -17.84
CA GLY A 44 9.64 -2.82 -17.84
C GLY A 44 8.21 -2.78 -17.32
N GLN A 45 7.66 -3.97 -17.08
CA GLN A 45 6.39 -4.12 -16.37
C GLN A 45 6.56 -3.74 -14.89
N ILE A 46 5.59 -3.02 -14.35
CA ILE A 46 5.62 -2.52 -12.97
C ILE A 46 4.26 -2.69 -12.31
N SER A 47 4.22 -3.13 -11.06
CA SER A 47 2.96 -3.23 -10.31
C SER A 47 2.48 -1.85 -9.85
N ARG A 48 1.17 -1.69 -9.64
CA ARG A 48 0.62 -0.46 -9.01
C ARG A 48 1.26 -0.18 -7.67
N ASP A 49 1.45 -1.24 -6.91
CA ASP A 49 2.16 -1.24 -5.64
C ASP A 49 3.53 -0.60 -5.73
N GLU A 50 4.35 -1.02 -6.68
CA GLU A 50 5.67 -0.45 -6.85
C GLU A 50 5.60 1.02 -7.30
N ILE A 51 4.67 1.39 -8.19
CA ILE A 51 4.44 2.79 -8.57
C ILE A 51 4.16 3.64 -7.32
N MET A 52 3.26 3.19 -6.45
CA MET A 52 2.91 3.89 -5.22
C MET A 52 4.08 3.94 -4.24
N SER A 53 4.84 2.86 -4.12
CA SER A 53 6.04 2.79 -3.29
C SER A 53 7.10 3.81 -3.71
N ARG A 54 7.32 3.93 -5.03
CA ARG A 54 8.30 4.86 -5.62
C ARG A 54 7.88 6.32 -5.41
N ALA A 55 6.59 6.61 -5.60
CA ALA A 55 6.00 7.91 -5.29
C ALA A 55 6.16 8.29 -3.81
N GLN A 56 5.82 7.35 -2.92
CA GLN A 56 5.96 7.51 -1.47
C GLN A 56 7.43 7.76 -1.07
N TYR A 57 8.39 7.04 -1.66
CA TYR A 57 9.81 7.25 -1.39
C TYR A 57 10.24 8.70 -1.67
N TRP A 58 9.88 9.28 -2.82
CA TRP A 58 10.18 10.70 -3.10
C TRP A 58 9.43 11.65 -2.17
N TYR A 59 8.21 11.32 -1.77
CA TYR A 59 7.48 12.12 -0.77
C TYR A 59 8.20 12.07 0.59
N ASP A 60 8.64 10.93 1.07
CA ASP A 60 9.32 10.81 2.37
C ASP A 60 10.69 11.51 2.37
N ASN A 61 11.37 11.51 1.22
CA ASN A 61 12.66 12.18 1.04
C ASN A 61 12.55 13.64 0.55
N ARG A 62 11.32 14.19 0.47
CA ARG A 62 11.00 15.50 -0.15
C ARG A 62 11.79 16.69 0.40
N GLY A 63 12.33 16.59 1.62
CA GLY A 63 13.21 17.62 2.19
C GLY A 63 14.53 17.79 1.43
N SER A 64 14.94 16.78 0.65
CA SER A 64 16.20 16.76 -0.11
C SER A 64 16.01 16.86 -1.63
N ILE A 65 14.76 16.96 -2.11
CA ILE A 65 14.42 16.89 -3.54
C ILE A 65 13.75 18.21 -3.95
N PRO A 66 14.50 19.21 -4.45
CA PRO A 66 13.94 20.49 -4.82
C PRO A 66 13.25 20.48 -6.19
N TYR A 67 12.19 21.28 -6.26
CA TYR A 67 11.62 21.95 -7.43
C TYR A 67 12.62 22.29 -8.53
N SER A 68 12.75 21.57 -9.64
CA SER A 68 13.51 22.08 -10.80
C SER A 68 13.14 21.41 -12.14
N GLN A 69 12.88 22.25 -13.15
CA GLN A 69 12.66 21.79 -14.52
C GLN A 69 13.93 21.30 -15.23
N SER A 70 15.10 21.59 -14.68
CA SER A 70 16.41 21.15 -15.20
C SER A 70 17.20 20.28 -14.22
N GLY A 71 16.73 20.15 -12.99
CA GLY A 71 17.36 19.37 -11.93
C GLY A 71 17.05 17.88 -12.05
N TRP A 72 17.92 17.06 -11.44
CA TRP A 72 17.83 15.61 -11.47
C TRP A 72 18.02 15.04 -10.08
N TYR A 73 17.34 13.95 -9.79
CA TYR A 73 17.48 13.21 -8.54
C TYR A 73 17.49 11.70 -8.80
N ARG A 74 18.34 11.01 -8.05
CA ARG A 74 18.57 9.57 -8.13
C ARG A 74 17.52 8.83 -7.32
N ASP A 75 16.76 7.95 -7.97
CA ASP A 75 15.77 7.12 -7.27
C ASP A 75 16.41 5.95 -6.49
N GLN A 76 15.57 5.23 -5.75
CA GLN A 76 15.97 4.03 -4.99
C GLN A 76 16.53 2.88 -5.86
N GLY A 77 16.26 2.90 -7.17
CA GLY A 77 16.70 1.90 -8.15
C GLY A 77 17.99 2.29 -8.89
N GLY A 78 18.61 3.41 -8.55
CA GLY A 78 19.87 3.83 -9.14
C GLY A 78 19.72 4.65 -10.44
N LYS A 79 18.51 5.07 -10.82
CA LYS A 79 18.24 5.87 -12.02
C LYS A 79 17.89 7.32 -11.71
N ASP A 80 18.42 8.24 -12.51
CA ASP A 80 18.09 9.67 -12.42
C ASP A 80 16.78 10.01 -13.13
N TYR A 81 16.02 10.91 -12.50
CA TYR A 81 14.80 11.53 -13.04
C TYR A 81 14.77 13.03 -12.80
N ARG A 82 14.16 13.78 -13.72
CA ARG A 82 13.93 15.23 -13.56
C ARG A 82 13.13 15.52 -12.29
N THR A 83 13.45 16.60 -11.57
CA THR A 83 12.78 16.97 -10.31
C THR A 83 11.63 17.96 -10.51
N ASP A 84 10.68 17.58 -11.36
CA ASP A 84 9.44 18.33 -11.57
C ASP A 84 8.21 17.41 -11.70
N CYS A 85 7.04 17.97 -12.01
CA CYS A 85 5.78 17.23 -12.05
C CYS A 85 5.83 16.01 -12.97
N SER A 86 6.29 16.20 -14.21
CA SER A 86 6.42 15.13 -15.20
C SER A 86 7.55 14.15 -14.87
N GLY A 87 8.63 14.63 -14.27
CA GLY A 87 9.73 13.81 -13.80
C GLY A 87 9.33 12.91 -12.63
N TYR A 88 8.49 13.41 -11.72
CA TYR A 88 7.90 12.64 -10.61
C TYR A 88 7.06 11.47 -11.11
N VAL A 89 6.14 11.71 -12.05
CA VAL A 89 5.33 10.64 -12.65
C VAL A 89 6.20 9.66 -13.44
N SER A 90 7.21 10.17 -14.17
CA SER A 90 8.17 9.31 -14.88
C SER A 90 8.94 8.40 -13.93
N MET A 91 9.32 8.92 -12.77
CA MET A 91 9.97 8.17 -11.71
C MET A 91 9.02 7.14 -11.12
N ALA A 92 7.79 7.51 -10.79
CA ALA A 92 6.81 6.57 -10.24
C ALA A 92 6.53 5.40 -11.20
N TRP A 93 6.41 5.67 -12.51
CA TRP A 93 6.24 4.65 -13.56
C TRP A 93 7.52 3.93 -13.98
N HIS A 94 8.65 4.23 -13.35
CA HIS A 94 9.97 3.66 -13.64
C HIS A 94 10.36 3.77 -15.13
N LEU A 95 10.02 4.88 -15.80
CA LEU A 95 10.27 5.06 -17.23
C LEU A 95 11.76 5.09 -17.55
N SER A 96 12.12 4.63 -18.75
CA SER A 96 13.50 4.69 -19.27
C SER A 96 14.02 6.10 -19.49
N ALA A 97 13.14 7.03 -19.85
CA ALA A 97 13.45 8.45 -19.96
C ALA A 97 12.43 9.26 -19.15
N SER A 98 12.88 10.39 -18.56
CA SER A 98 11.95 11.37 -17.99
C SER A 98 11.12 11.98 -19.11
N ALA A 99 9.83 11.67 -19.12
CA ALA A 99 8.85 12.32 -19.97
C ALA A 99 8.70 13.79 -19.57
N TRP A 100 8.14 14.59 -20.48
CA TRP A 100 7.58 15.90 -20.19
C TRP A 100 6.06 15.83 -20.34
N THR A 101 5.34 16.76 -19.73
CA THR A 101 3.88 16.71 -19.55
C THR A 101 3.10 16.38 -20.84
N GLY A 102 3.49 16.97 -21.98
CA GLY A 102 2.81 16.76 -23.26
C GLY A 102 3.22 15.50 -24.04
N ASN A 103 4.20 14.71 -23.57
CA ASN A 103 4.53 13.41 -24.19
C ASN A 103 4.20 12.18 -23.33
N LEU A 104 3.63 12.36 -22.14
CA LEU A 104 3.17 11.24 -21.29
C LEU A 104 2.14 10.33 -22.00
N GLY A 105 1.30 10.89 -22.89
CA GLY A 105 0.39 10.11 -23.73
C GLY A 105 1.08 9.14 -24.70
N LYS A 106 2.39 9.28 -24.93
CA LYS A 106 3.18 8.32 -25.75
C LYS A 106 3.60 7.07 -24.98
N VAL A 107 3.45 7.02 -23.66
CA VAL A 107 3.77 5.84 -22.83
C VAL A 107 2.55 5.30 -22.08
N ALA A 108 1.45 6.04 -22.12
CA ALA A 108 0.21 5.71 -21.42
C ALA A 108 -0.97 5.55 -22.40
N THR A 109 -2.03 4.94 -21.92
CA THR A 109 -3.34 4.89 -22.56
C THR A 109 -4.26 5.87 -21.82
N GLN A 110 -5.00 6.70 -22.56
CA GLN A 110 -6.03 7.55 -21.97
C GLN A 110 -7.22 6.69 -21.52
N ILE A 111 -7.69 6.93 -20.30
CA ILE A 111 -8.82 6.22 -19.69
C ILE A 111 -9.91 7.22 -19.26
N SER A 112 -11.08 6.70 -18.86
CA SER A 112 -12.07 7.54 -18.16
C SER A 112 -11.51 8.01 -16.81
N LYS A 113 -11.78 9.27 -16.44
CA LYS A 113 -11.46 9.79 -15.10
C LYS A 113 -12.13 8.98 -13.99
N THR A 114 -13.32 8.45 -14.22
CA THR A 114 -14.03 7.62 -13.24
C THR A 114 -13.41 6.23 -13.09
N SER A 115 -12.53 5.82 -14.00
CA SER A 115 -11.83 4.53 -13.96
C SER A 115 -10.42 4.63 -13.38
N LEU A 116 -10.03 5.78 -12.80
CA LEU A 116 -8.73 5.96 -12.16
C LEU A 116 -8.50 4.93 -11.06
N LEU A 117 -7.25 4.48 -11.01
CA LEU A 117 -6.72 3.55 -10.04
C LEU A 117 -5.36 4.07 -9.51
N PRO A 118 -4.93 3.69 -8.29
CA PRO A 118 -3.66 4.12 -7.72
C PRO A 118 -2.49 3.96 -8.68
N GLY A 119 -1.75 5.05 -8.92
CA GLY A 119 -0.62 5.07 -9.85
C GLY A 119 -1.00 5.45 -11.29
N ASP A 120 -2.27 5.67 -11.60
CA ASP A 120 -2.66 6.40 -12.82
C ASP A 120 -2.33 7.91 -12.65
N ALA A 121 -2.28 8.66 -13.74
CA ALA A 121 -2.00 10.09 -13.71
C ALA A 121 -3.20 10.91 -14.20
N LEU A 122 -3.38 12.10 -13.64
CA LEU A 122 -4.17 13.16 -14.25
C LEU A 122 -3.19 14.15 -14.89
N ASN A 123 -3.25 14.30 -16.21
CA ASN A 123 -2.32 15.11 -16.99
C ASN A 123 -3.03 16.27 -17.69
N SER A 124 -2.65 17.52 -17.40
CA SER A 124 -2.92 18.71 -18.21
C SER A 124 -1.70 18.93 -19.13
N PRO A 125 -1.74 18.49 -20.40
CA PRO A 125 -0.53 18.31 -21.24
C PRO A 125 0.36 19.55 -21.40
N ALA A 126 -0.21 20.75 -21.31
CA ALA A 126 0.50 22.00 -21.48
C ALA A 126 1.00 22.61 -20.15
N GLU A 127 0.54 22.11 -19.00
CA GLU A 127 0.66 22.82 -17.74
C GLU A 127 1.22 21.95 -16.61
N HIS A 128 0.54 20.84 -16.27
CA HIS A 128 0.83 20.11 -15.04
C HIS A 128 0.38 18.64 -15.07
N VAL A 129 0.97 17.82 -14.21
CA VAL A 129 0.57 16.43 -14.01
C VAL A 129 0.64 16.05 -12.54
N ILE A 130 -0.36 15.30 -12.08
CA ILE A 130 -0.42 14.72 -10.73
C ILE A 130 -0.57 13.20 -10.81
N LEU A 131 -0.10 12.51 -9.78
CA LEU A 131 -0.24 11.06 -9.65
C LEU A 131 -1.42 10.73 -8.75
N PHE A 132 -2.42 10.05 -9.28
CA PHE A 132 -3.59 9.63 -8.53
C PHE A 132 -3.20 8.60 -7.46
N LYS A 133 -3.49 8.90 -6.19
CA LYS A 133 -3.15 8.03 -5.06
C LYS A 133 -4.27 7.07 -4.74
N ARG A 134 -5.50 7.56 -4.54
CA ARG A 134 -6.68 6.73 -4.27
C ARG A 134 -7.97 7.56 -4.36
N TRP A 135 -9.09 6.87 -4.50
CA TRP A 135 -10.40 7.46 -4.22
C TRP A 135 -10.56 7.70 -2.70
N ILE A 136 -11.15 8.83 -2.34
CA ILE A 136 -11.74 9.05 -1.02
C ILE A 136 -13.23 8.73 -1.11
N ASN A 137 -13.89 9.23 -2.16
CA ASN A 137 -15.25 8.84 -2.53
C ASN A 137 -15.41 8.94 -4.05
N GLN A 138 -15.51 7.79 -4.70
CA GLN A 138 -15.64 7.72 -6.16
C GLN A 138 -16.98 8.27 -6.67
N SER A 139 -18.06 8.16 -5.88
CA SER A 139 -19.38 8.66 -6.28
C SER A 139 -19.43 10.18 -6.40
N THR A 140 -18.68 10.88 -5.54
CA THR A 140 -18.52 12.35 -5.59
C THR A 140 -17.28 12.78 -6.38
N GLY A 141 -16.51 11.82 -6.90
CA GLY A 141 -15.26 12.07 -7.58
C GLY A 141 -14.18 12.69 -6.70
N THR A 142 -14.25 12.52 -5.37
CA THR A 142 -13.26 13.03 -4.41
C THR A 142 -12.10 12.06 -4.28
N PHE A 143 -10.87 12.55 -4.45
CA PHE A 143 -9.67 11.72 -4.50
C PHE A 143 -8.46 12.37 -3.83
N GLU A 144 -7.50 11.53 -3.46
CA GLU A 144 -6.18 11.94 -2.95
C GLU A 144 -5.13 11.75 -4.05
N TYR A 145 -4.11 12.61 -4.10
CA TYR A 145 -3.05 12.58 -5.11
C TYR A 145 -1.71 13.05 -4.57
N TYR A 146 -0.62 12.65 -5.26
CA TYR A 146 0.70 13.26 -5.13
C TYR A 146 0.88 14.34 -6.19
N SER A 147 1.52 15.45 -5.81
CA SER A 147 1.94 16.49 -6.73
C SER A 147 3.37 16.94 -6.46
N PHE A 148 4.13 17.11 -7.55
CA PHE A 148 5.40 17.80 -7.54
C PHE A 148 5.33 19.04 -8.44
N GLY A 149 4.38 19.94 -8.17
CA GLY A 149 4.29 21.25 -8.83
C GLY A 149 5.17 22.35 -8.19
N SER A 150 5.70 22.10 -6.99
CA SER A 150 6.56 23.00 -6.23
C SER A 150 7.34 22.22 -5.17
N THR A 151 8.32 22.87 -4.52
CA THR A 151 8.99 22.29 -3.35
C THR A 151 8.13 22.51 -2.09
N PRO A 152 7.91 21.48 -1.26
CA PRO A 152 8.24 20.07 -1.45
C PRO A 152 7.13 19.30 -2.21
N VAL A 153 7.41 18.05 -2.62
CA VAL A 153 6.37 17.10 -3.06
C VAL A 153 5.25 17.06 -2.00
N LYS A 154 3.99 17.17 -2.41
CA LYS A 154 2.84 17.19 -1.50
C LYS A 154 1.86 16.06 -1.79
N ILE A 155 1.09 15.71 -0.76
CA ILE A 155 -0.14 14.94 -0.88
C ILE A 155 -1.30 15.91 -0.63
N ALA A 156 -2.30 15.87 -1.49
CA ALA A 156 -3.47 16.74 -1.40
C ALA A 156 -4.74 15.99 -1.82
N THR A 157 -5.90 16.61 -1.58
CA THR A 157 -7.23 16.10 -1.92
C THR A 157 -7.94 17.08 -2.83
N ASP A 158 -8.71 16.57 -3.80
CA ASP A 158 -9.56 17.38 -4.67
C ASP A 158 -10.79 16.58 -5.14
N THR A 159 -11.64 17.20 -5.96
CA THR A 159 -12.65 16.49 -6.76
C THR A 159 -12.26 16.48 -8.23
N LEU A 160 -12.78 15.51 -9.01
CA LEU A 160 -12.53 15.43 -10.46
C LEU A 160 -12.91 16.70 -11.23
N THR A 161 -13.75 17.54 -10.64
CA THR A 161 -14.21 18.82 -11.20
C THR A 161 -13.47 20.03 -10.63
N GLY A 162 -12.54 19.84 -9.68
CA GLY A 162 -11.83 20.91 -9.00
C GLY A 162 -12.67 21.66 -7.95
N GLY A 163 -13.62 20.98 -7.32
CA GLY A 163 -14.45 21.56 -6.27
C GLY A 163 -15.17 22.85 -6.69
N SER A 164 -15.10 23.87 -5.83
CA SER A 164 -15.78 25.16 -6.01
C SER A 164 -15.02 26.15 -6.89
N ASP A 165 -13.70 26.04 -7.01
CA ASP A 165 -12.88 26.94 -7.84
C ASP A 165 -12.62 26.37 -9.25
N GLY A 166 -12.97 25.11 -9.49
CA GLY A 166 -12.79 24.43 -10.77
C GLY A 166 -11.35 24.04 -11.05
N LEU A 167 -10.48 24.06 -10.04
CA LEU A 167 -9.05 23.83 -10.18
C LEU A 167 -8.63 22.51 -9.51
N ILE A 168 -7.70 21.81 -10.11
CA ILE A 168 -6.92 20.74 -9.47
C ILE A 168 -5.47 21.18 -9.44
N ASP A 169 -4.96 21.36 -8.23
CA ASP A 169 -3.60 21.84 -7.98
C ASP A 169 -3.27 23.14 -8.75
N SER A 170 -4.15 24.13 -8.62
CA SER A 170 -4.07 25.45 -9.26
C SER A 170 -4.19 25.48 -10.80
N HIS A 171 -4.62 24.38 -11.43
CA HIS A 171 -4.84 24.28 -12.88
C HIS A 171 -6.28 23.86 -13.19
N PRO A 172 -6.89 24.30 -14.31
CA PRO A 172 -8.27 23.96 -14.63
C PRO A 172 -8.52 22.45 -14.66
N ALA A 173 -9.47 21.96 -13.86
CA ALA A 173 -9.82 20.55 -13.76
C ALA A 173 -10.26 19.96 -15.12
N SER A 174 -10.83 20.80 -15.98
CA SER A 174 -11.24 20.47 -17.35
C SER A 174 -10.06 20.12 -18.28
N ASN A 175 -8.86 20.65 -18.03
CA ASN A 175 -7.69 20.40 -18.88
C ASN A 175 -7.07 19.02 -18.64
N TYR A 176 -7.32 18.43 -17.46
CA TYR A 176 -6.75 17.13 -17.11
C TYR A 176 -7.41 15.99 -17.89
N VAL A 177 -6.59 15.13 -18.47
CA VAL A 177 -6.97 13.81 -18.98
C VAL A 177 -6.40 12.71 -18.08
N ALA A 178 -7.14 11.62 -17.88
CA ALA A 178 -6.67 10.48 -17.09
C ALA A 178 -5.82 9.54 -17.95
N LEU A 179 -4.63 9.21 -17.47
CA LEU A 179 -3.64 8.37 -18.16
C LEU A 179 -3.28 7.16 -17.31
N ARG A 180 -3.29 5.98 -17.93
CA ARG A 180 -2.79 4.73 -17.35
C ARG A 180 -1.53 4.29 -18.06
N TYR A 181 -0.44 4.09 -17.33
CA TYR A 181 0.81 3.60 -17.91
C TYR A 181 0.62 2.25 -18.59
N ARG A 182 1.14 2.07 -19.81
CA ARG A 182 0.89 0.85 -20.60
C ARG A 182 1.51 -0.42 -20.03
N ASN A 183 2.60 -0.30 -19.27
CA ASN A 183 3.28 -1.46 -18.69
C ASN A 183 2.88 -1.71 -17.22
N VAL A 184 1.83 -1.05 -16.73
CA VAL A 184 1.33 -1.36 -15.38
C VAL A 184 0.67 -2.74 -15.36
N ILE A 185 0.99 -3.54 -14.34
CA ILE A 185 0.41 -4.86 -14.08
C ILE A 185 -0.33 -4.88 -12.73
N GLY A 186 -1.27 -5.81 -12.60
CA GLY A 186 -2.22 -5.88 -11.48
C GLY A 186 -3.60 -5.33 -11.85
N SER A 187 -4.66 -6.08 -11.51
CA SER A 187 -6.04 -5.62 -11.60
C SER A 187 -6.22 -4.38 -10.72
N GLY A 188 -7.21 -3.54 -11.01
CA GLY A 188 -7.46 -2.29 -10.29
C GLY A 188 -7.92 -2.41 -8.85
N GLU A 189 -7.63 -3.53 -8.21
CA GLU A 189 -7.73 -3.69 -6.79
C GLU A 189 -6.48 -3.04 -6.20
N THR A 190 -6.66 -2.01 -5.38
CA THR A 190 -5.63 -1.59 -4.43
C THR A 190 -5.12 -2.85 -3.73
N PRO A 191 -3.86 -3.25 -3.91
CA PRO A 191 -3.25 -4.15 -2.95
C PRO A 191 -3.26 -3.37 -1.64
N VAL A 192 -3.88 -3.94 -0.63
CA VAL A 192 -3.96 -3.33 0.70
C VAL A 192 -2.54 -3.28 1.26
N ARG A 193 -1.89 -2.12 1.11
CA ARG A 193 -0.56 -1.83 1.67
C ARG A 193 -0.68 -1.43 3.13
N ASP A 194 -0.82 -2.43 3.98
CA ASP A 194 -0.16 -2.59 5.29
C ASP A 194 -0.85 -3.72 6.07
N PRO A 195 -0.15 -4.80 6.43
CA PRO A 195 -0.74 -5.89 7.18
C PRO A 195 -0.85 -5.55 8.68
N TRP A 196 -1.65 -4.55 9.08
CA TRP A 196 -1.89 -4.30 10.51
C TRP A 196 -3.31 -3.84 10.91
N ILE A 197 -4.35 -3.98 10.08
CA ILE A 197 -5.74 -3.83 10.55
C ILE A 197 -6.65 -4.73 9.72
N ALA A 198 -7.40 -5.61 10.38
CA ALA A 198 -8.14 -6.71 9.76
C ALA A 198 -9.62 -6.36 9.61
N ASP A 199 -10.20 -6.50 8.43
CA ASP A 199 -11.66 -6.63 8.29
C ASP A 199 -12.05 -8.05 8.75
N VAL A 200 -12.45 -8.16 10.01
CA VAL A 200 -12.76 -9.44 10.68
C VAL A 200 -14.25 -9.77 10.49
N THR A 201 -15.07 -8.77 10.19
CA THR A 201 -16.49 -8.93 9.95
C THR A 201 -16.83 -9.24 8.49
N GLY A 202 -15.92 -8.97 7.55
CA GLY A 202 -16.10 -9.16 6.11
C GLY A 202 -17.01 -8.11 5.48
N ASP A 203 -17.09 -6.92 6.08
CA ASP A 203 -18.01 -5.85 5.67
C ASP A 203 -17.35 -4.75 4.81
N GLY A 204 -16.05 -4.90 4.53
CA GLY A 204 -15.24 -3.99 3.74
C GLY A 204 -14.56 -2.89 4.56
N PHE A 205 -14.69 -2.88 5.89
CA PHE A 205 -14.06 -1.92 6.79
C PHE A 205 -13.11 -2.62 7.78
N HIS A 206 -11.99 -1.98 8.12
CA HIS A 206 -11.02 -2.58 9.03
C HIS A 206 -11.51 -2.55 10.48
N ASP A 207 -11.59 -3.70 11.15
CA ASP A 207 -11.92 -3.89 12.56
C ASP A 207 -10.67 -4.00 13.48
N LEU A 208 -10.86 -3.87 14.79
CA LEU A 208 -9.81 -4.16 15.78
C LEU A 208 -10.13 -5.44 16.57
N VAL A 209 -9.12 -6.24 16.84
CA VAL A 209 -9.22 -7.39 17.75
C VAL A 209 -8.20 -7.22 18.87
N ALA A 210 -8.63 -7.42 20.12
CA ALA A 210 -7.77 -7.37 21.28
C ALA A 210 -7.93 -8.61 22.16
N THR A 211 -6.82 -9.04 22.76
CA THR A 211 -6.82 -10.08 23.79
C THR A 211 -6.73 -9.43 25.18
N LYS A 212 -7.60 -9.83 26.10
CA LYS A 212 -7.52 -9.45 27.51
C LYS A 212 -6.63 -10.42 28.28
N SER A 213 -6.15 -9.98 29.44
CA SER A 213 -5.30 -10.79 30.34
C SER A 213 -6.00 -12.03 30.91
N ASP A 214 -7.33 -12.06 30.90
CA ASP A 214 -8.14 -13.24 31.24
C ASP A 214 -8.21 -14.29 30.11
N GLY A 215 -7.52 -14.04 28.99
CA GLY A 215 -7.48 -14.93 27.83
C GLY A 215 -8.70 -14.86 26.93
N SER A 216 -9.59 -13.88 27.13
CA SER A 216 -10.68 -13.60 26.20
C SER A 216 -10.21 -12.74 25.01
N MET A 217 -10.78 -12.99 23.84
CA MET A 217 -10.54 -12.20 22.64
C MET A 217 -11.80 -11.42 22.27
N TRP A 218 -11.62 -10.15 21.96
CA TRP A 218 -12.68 -9.17 21.76
C TRP A 218 -12.50 -8.49 20.41
N LEU A 219 -13.59 -8.42 19.66
CA LEU A 219 -13.71 -7.68 18.43
C LEU A 219 -14.35 -6.32 18.71
N PHE A 220 -13.76 -5.29 18.13
CA PHE A 220 -14.25 -3.93 18.10
C PHE A 220 -14.54 -3.62 16.64
N SER A 221 -15.81 -3.75 16.28
CA SER A 221 -16.22 -3.64 14.87
C SER A 221 -16.15 -2.17 14.42
N ASN A 222 -15.62 -1.90 13.22
CA ASN A 222 -15.52 -0.55 12.67
C ASN A 222 -16.72 -0.23 11.77
N ASN A 223 -17.87 -0.04 12.40
CA ASN A 223 -19.14 0.24 11.73
C ASN A 223 -19.30 1.73 11.34
N TYR A 224 -18.24 2.40 10.86
CA TYR A 224 -18.25 3.86 10.65
C TYR A 224 -19.41 4.36 9.76
N THR A 225 -19.75 3.61 8.72
CA THR A 225 -20.83 3.88 7.77
C THR A 225 -22.21 3.43 8.25
N ARG A 226 -22.31 2.42 9.12
CA ARG A 226 -23.60 1.91 9.64
C ARG A 226 -24.09 2.69 10.86
N ASP A 227 -23.16 3.12 11.72
CA ASP A 227 -23.48 3.64 13.05
C ASP A 227 -23.16 5.15 13.19
N GLY A 228 -23.31 5.90 12.08
CA GLY A 228 -23.28 7.36 12.09
C GLY A 228 -21.95 7.97 12.55
N ALA A 229 -20.83 7.45 12.05
CA ALA A 229 -19.47 7.91 12.37
C ALA A 229 -18.98 7.62 13.80
N THR A 230 -19.57 6.64 14.50
CA THR A 230 -19.02 6.13 15.77
C THR A 230 -18.13 4.91 15.51
N PRO A 231 -16.80 5.03 15.50
CA PRO A 231 -15.94 3.86 15.39
C PRO A 231 -15.99 3.02 16.68
N TYR A 232 -15.94 1.70 16.54
CA TYR A 232 -15.83 0.72 17.65
C TYR A 232 -17.04 0.60 18.60
N GLY A 233 -18.25 0.95 18.13
CA GLY A 233 -19.48 0.91 18.95
C GLY A 233 -19.93 -0.50 19.35
N ASP A 234 -19.75 -1.49 18.45
CA ASP A 234 -20.11 -2.88 18.69
C ASP A 234 -18.89 -3.70 19.14
N VAL A 235 -18.71 -3.78 20.46
CA VAL A 235 -17.66 -4.57 21.13
C VAL A 235 -18.24 -5.92 21.56
N ARG A 236 -17.71 -7.03 21.02
CA ARG A 236 -18.17 -8.38 21.41
C ARG A 236 -17.02 -9.35 21.60
N GLN A 237 -17.18 -10.27 22.54
CA GLN A 237 -16.23 -11.37 22.71
C GLN A 237 -16.38 -12.36 21.56
N ILE A 238 -15.28 -12.72 20.92
CA ILE A 238 -15.23 -13.65 19.78
C ILE A 238 -14.40 -14.91 20.06
N GLY A 239 -13.78 -15.01 21.25
CA GLY A 239 -13.05 -16.21 21.64
C GLY A 239 -12.60 -16.25 23.11
N THR A 240 -12.13 -17.42 23.52
CA THR A 240 -11.52 -17.72 24.83
C THR A 240 -10.23 -18.54 24.64
N GLY A 241 -9.36 -18.59 25.66
CA GLY A 241 -8.13 -19.39 25.63
C GLY A 241 -6.94 -18.74 24.91
N TRP A 242 -7.03 -17.44 24.62
CA TRP A 242 -6.02 -16.70 23.86
C TRP A 242 -4.81 -16.24 24.69
N GLY A 243 -4.88 -16.34 26.02
CA GLY A 243 -3.77 -15.99 26.92
C GLY A 243 -2.54 -16.89 26.79
N ASN A 244 -2.63 -17.98 26.03
CA ASN A 244 -1.51 -18.90 25.76
C ASN A 244 -0.69 -18.52 24.52
N TYR A 245 -1.09 -17.46 23.80
CA TYR A 245 -0.38 -16.94 22.63
C TYR A 245 0.33 -15.65 23.01
N GLU A 246 1.65 -15.60 22.76
CA GLU A 246 2.46 -14.41 22.98
C GLU A 246 2.20 -13.35 21.91
N ARG A 247 1.87 -13.79 20.70
CA ARG A 247 1.44 -12.92 19.59
C ARG A 247 0.24 -13.50 18.87
N VAL A 248 -0.65 -12.63 18.42
CA VAL A 248 -1.73 -12.96 17.49
C VAL A 248 -1.56 -12.10 16.26
N ILE A 249 -1.55 -12.72 15.08
CA ILE A 249 -1.41 -12.07 13.78
C ILE A 249 -2.70 -12.28 13.00
N ASN A 250 -3.17 -11.24 12.31
CA ASN A 250 -4.28 -11.36 11.38
C ASN A 250 -3.71 -11.47 9.96
N ALA A 251 -4.14 -12.45 9.18
CA ALA A 251 -3.71 -12.66 7.80
C ALA A 251 -4.71 -13.55 7.05
N ASP A 252 -4.88 -13.37 5.74
CA ASP A 252 -5.47 -14.43 4.89
C ASP A 252 -4.42 -15.54 4.70
N ALA A 253 -4.40 -16.48 5.63
CA ALA A 253 -3.35 -17.49 5.73
C ALA A 253 -3.68 -18.78 4.98
N ASN A 254 -4.96 -18.98 4.65
CA ASN A 254 -5.43 -20.11 3.85
C ASN A 254 -5.70 -19.75 2.37
N GLY A 255 -5.70 -18.45 2.01
CA GLY A 255 -5.88 -17.94 0.65
C GLY A 255 -7.32 -17.92 0.17
N ASP A 256 -8.30 -17.86 1.08
CA ASP A 256 -9.74 -17.89 0.76
C ASP A 256 -10.36 -16.49 0.59
N GLY A 257 -9.57 -15.43 0.79
CA GLY A 257 -10.00 -14.05 0.67
C GLY A 257 -10.64 -13.48 1.94
N PHE A 258 -10.69 -14.24 3.05
CA PHE A 258 -11.13 -13.77 4.35
C PHE A 258 -9.96 -13.70 5.34
N THR A 259 -10.05 -12.80 6.32
CA THR A 259 -8.99 -12.68 7.33
C THR A 259 -9.02 -13.85 8.32
N ASP A 260 -7.95 -14.63 8.40
CA ASP A 260 -7.69 -15.64 9.44
C ASP A 260 -6.89 -15.07 10.62
N LEU A 261 -6.76 -15.85 11.70
CA LEU A 261 -5.87 -15.56 12.82
C LEU A 261 -4.75 -16.59 12.94
N ILE A 262 -3.53 -16.13 13.22
CA ILE A 262 -2.38 -16.95 13.56
C ILE A 262 -1.97 -16.66 15.00
N GLY A 263 -2.16 -17.63 15.89
CA GLY A 263 -1.66 -17.57 17.27
C GLY A 263 -0.25 -18.13 17.36
N ILE A 264 0.69 -17.34 17.87
CA ILE A 264 2.09 -17.72 18.09
C ILE A 264 2.33 -17.88 19.58
N LYS A 265 2.78 -19.06 20.00
CA LYS A 265 3.18 -19.34 21.39
C LYS A 265 4.63 -18.92 21.64
N ALA A 266 5.02 -18.86 22.91
CA ALA A 266 6.39 -18.51 23.31
C ALA A 266 7.46 -19.50 22.80
N ASP A 267 7.07 -20.74 22.53
CA ASP A 267 7.93 -21.75 21.91
C ASP A 267 8.03 -21.62 20.37
N GLY A 268 7.41 -20.59 19.78
CA GLY A 268 7.35 -20.35 18.34
C GLY A 268 6.29 -21.16 17.61
N THR A 269 5.55 -22.04 18.29
CA THR A 269 4.47 -22.82 17.68
C THR A 269 3.38 -21.90 17.16
N MET A 270 3.04 -22.05 15.89
CA MET A 270 1.97 -21.30 15.22
C MET A 270 0.71 -22.13 15.09
N TRP A 271 -0.45 -21.51 15.34
CA TRP A 271 -1.77 -22.09 15.19
C TRP A 271 -2.60 -21.23 14.26
N LEU A 272 -3.09 -21.82 13.17
CA LEU A 272 -4.02 -21.16 12.27
C LEU A 272 -5.46 -21.37 12.76
N PHE A 273 -6.20 -20.28 12.75
CA PHE A 273 -7.59 -20.17 13.10
C PHE A 273 -8.33 -19.55 11.93
N SER A 274 -8.83 -20.41 11.04
CA SER A 274 -9.48 -19.92 9.83
C SER A 274 -10.86 -19.35 10.08
N ASN A 275 -11.17 -18.28 9.34
CA ASN A 275 -12.47 -17.63 9.36
C ASN A 275 -13.34 -18.17 8.21
N ASN A 276 -14.18 -19.16 8.53
CA ASN A 276 -15.17 -19.77 7.62
C ASN A 276 -16.56 -19.67 8.22
#